data_AF-E0UJ65-F1
#
_entry.id   AF-E0UJ65-F1
#
_cell.length_a   1.000
_cell.length_b   1.000
_cell.length_c   1.000
_cell.angle_alpha   90.00
_cell.angle_beta   90.00
_cell.angle_gamma   90.00
#
_symmetry.space_group_name_H-M   'P 1'
#
loop_
_entity.id
_entity.type
_entity.pdbx_description
1 polymer ?
#
loop_
_entity_poly.entity_id
_entity_poly.type
_entity_poly.pdbx_seq_one_letter_code
_entity_poly.pdbx_strand_id
1 'polypeptide(L)'
;MLDELLEQWGFETYNEFADFLGIHRQTLWRYRQGIRELQLNTEQMQKLQKLLKQAKRDILDLPLDWYLDKKDQDENTWEEPKAKK
;
A
#
# COMPACT_ATOMS: atom_id res chain seq x y z
N MET A 1 4.21 -6.18 12.67
CA MET A 1 3.79 -4.91 12.04
C MET A 1 2.34 -4.94 11.56
N LEU A 2 1.96 -5.71 10.53
CA LEU A 2 0.56 -5.71 10.06
C LEU A 2 -0.43 -6.24 11.11
N ASP A 3 -0.12 -7.35 11.79
CA ASP A 3 -0.93 -7.85 12.92
C ASP A 3 -1.12 -6.79 14.01
N GLU A 4 -0.05 -6.14 14.45
CA GLU A 4 -0.10 -5.12 15.50
C GLU A 4 -0.95 -3.91 15.10
N LEU A 5 -0.92 -3.53 13.82
CA LEU A 5 -1.77 -2.46 13.29
C LEU A 5 -3.25 -2.88 13.27
N LEU A 6 -3.54 -4.12 12.88
CA LEU A 6 -4.90 -4.67 12.89
C LEU A 6 -5.48 -4.70 14.31
N GLU A 7 -4.70 -5.17 15.29
CA GLU A 7 -5.09 -5.14 16.70
C GLU A 7 -5.37 -3.72 17.20
N GLN A 8 -4.53 -2.75 16.84
CA GLN A 8 -4.74 -1.35 17.23
C GLN A 8 -5.96 -0.71 16.57
N TRP A 9 -6.31 -1.13 15.36
CA TRP A 9 -7.49 -0.64 14.65
C TRP A 9 -8.77 -1.40 15.00
N GLY A 10 -8.67 -2.47 15.80
CA GLY A 10 -9.81 -3.31 16.18
C GLY A 10 -10.29 -4.23 15.04
N PHE A 11 -9.45 -4.50 14.04
CA PHE A 11 -9.75 -5.50 13.03
C PHE A 11 -9.35 -6.88 13.54
N GLU A 12 -10.33 -7.77 13.68
CA GLU A 12 -10.08 -9.16 14.07
C GLU A 12 -9.48 -9.97 12.92
N THR A 13 -9.81 -9.59 11.68
CA THR A 13 -9.31 -10.28 10.50
C THR A 13 -8.75 -9.37 9.40
N TYR A 14 -7.73 -9.88 8.73
CA TYR A 14 -7.18 -9.36 7.48
C TYR A 14 -8.24 -9.15 6.39
N ASN A 15 -9.30 -9.94 6.40
CA ASN A 15 -10.39 -9.83 5.44
C ASN A 15 -11.20 -8.56 5.67
N GLU A 16 -11.46 -8.18 6.91
CA GLU A 16 -12.17 -6.95 7.24
C GLU A 16 -11.34 -5.72 6.88
N PHE A 17 -10.03 -5.77 7.13
CA PHE A 17 -9.12 -4.71 6.70
C PHE A 17 -9.07 -4.56 5.18
N ALA A 18 -8.98 -5.69 4.46
CA ALA A 18 -9.02 -5.70 3.00
C ALA A 18 -10.35 -5.14 2.47
N ASP A 19 -11.48 -5.51 3.09
CA ASP A 19 -12.81 -5.04 2.73
C ASP A 19 -12.96 -3.53 2.97
N PHE A 20 -12.51 -3.05 4.14
CA PHE A 20 -12.54 -1.64 4.52
C PHE A 20 -11.77 -0.75 3.53
N LEU A 21 -10.56 -1.17 3.16
CA LEU A 21 -9.75 -0.46 2.16
C LEU A 21 -10.23 -0.71 0.73
N GLY A 22 -11.04 -1.74 0.49
CA GLY A 22 -11.44 -2.17 -0.84
C GLY A 22 -10.30 -2.78 -1.65
N ILE A 23 -9.39 -3.50 -0.99
CA ILE A 23 -8.28 -4.22 -1.61
C ILE A 23 -8.65 -5.71 -1.74
N HIS A 24 -8.10 -6.36 -2.76
CA HIS A 24 -8.31 -7.78 -2.94
C HIS A 24 -7.59 -8.58 -1.84
N ARG A 25 -8.29 -9.52 -1.19
CA ARG A 25 -7.73 -10.39 -0.13
C ARG A 25 -6.45 -11.10 -0.58
N GLN A 26 -6.40 -11.50 -1.85
CA GLN A 26 -5.23 -12.16 -2.44
C GLN A 26 -4.00 -11.24 -2.52
N THR A 27 -4.20 -9.94 -2.76
CA THR A 27 -3.12 -8.94 -2.77
C THR A 27 -2.53 -8.82 -1.37
N LEU A 28 -3.38 -8.70 -0.35
CA LEU A 28 -2.96 -8.63 1.05
C LEU A 28 -2.22 -9.90 1.49
N TRP A 29 -2.70 -11.09 1.06
CA TRP A 29 -2.03 -12.36 1.35
C TRP A 29 -0.64 -12.46 0.73
N ARG A 30 -0.48 -12.03 -0.53
CA ARG A 30 0.83 -11.99 -1.20
C ARG A 30 1.79 -10.99 -0.54
N TYR A 31 1.27 -9.86 -0.06
CA TYR A 31 2.04 -8.90 0.72
C TYR A 31 2.56 -9.50 2.03
N ARG A 32 1.71 -10.23 2.75
CA ARG A 32 2.10 -10.93 3.97
C ARG A 32 3.22 -11.95 3.75
N GLN A 33 3.24 -12.59 2.59
CA GLN A 33 4.27 -13.54 2.19
C GLN A 33 5.56 -12.86 1.68
N GLY A 34 5.60 -11.52 1.61
CA GLY A 34 6.70 -10.78 1.02
C GLY A 34 6.84 -10.99 -0.49
N ILE A 35 5.81 -11.52 -1.15
CA ILE A 35 5.82 -11.84 -2.59
C ILE A 35 5.56 -10.57 -3.42
N ARG A 36 4.78 -9.62 -2.88
CA ARG A 36 4.39 -8.41 -3.60
C ARG A 36 4.11 -7.23 -2.66
N GLU A 37 4.43 -6.03 -3.11
CA GLU A 37 4.14 -4.76 -2.44
C GLU A 37 2.62 -4.49 -2.40
N LEU A 38 2.14 -3.80 -1.35
CA LEU A 38 0.73 -3.46 -1.18
C LEU A 38 0.41 -2.16 -1.95
N GLN A 39 0.16 -2.29 -3.25
CA GLN A 39 -0.14 -1.13 -4.09
C GLN A 39 -1.55 -0.60 -3.79
N LEU A 40 -1.62 0.52 -3.06
CA LEU A 40 -2.85 1.23 -2.76
C LEU A 40 -3.02 2.42 -3.72
N ASN A 41 -4.21 2.56 -4.31
CA ASN A 41 -4.57 3.75 -5.08
C ASN A 41 -4.79 4.95 -4.16
N THR A 42 -4.75 6.17 -4.70
CA THR A 42 -4.97 7.43 -3.95
C THR A 42 -6.24 7.41 -3.07
N GLU A 43 -7.35 6.86 -3.57
CA GLU A 43 -8.60 6.72 -2.78
C GLU A 43 -8.41 5.79 -1.56
N GLN A 44 -7.73 4.66 -1.76
CA GLN A 44 -7.45 3.69 -0.70
C GLN A 44 -6.47 4.27 0.32
N MET A 45 -5.46 5.02 -0.15
CA MET A 45 -4.55 5.78 0.70
C MET A 45 -5.27 6.82 1.54
N GLN A 46 -6.26 7.54 0.98
CA GLN A 46 -7.05 8.49 1.77
C GLN A 46 -7.90 7.80 2.84
N LYS A 47 -8.48 6.63 2.54
CA LYS A 47 -9.18 5.81 3.55
C LYS A 47 -8.23 5.35 4.65
N LEU A 48 -7.05 4.87 4.26
CA LEU A 48 -6.00 4.46 5.19
C LEU A 48 -5.55 5.62 6.09
N GLN A 49 -5.30 6.80 5.52
CA GLN A 49 -4.91 8.00 6.28
C GLN A 49 -6.00 8.42 7.28
N LYS A 50 -7.28 8.33 6.92
CA LYS A 50 -8.38 8.62 7.85
C LYS A 50 -8.38 7.64 9.02
N LEU A 51 -8.21 6.35 8.74
CA LEU A 51 -8.13 5.29 9.75
C LEU A 51 -6.93 5.50 10.69
N LEU A 52 -5.75 5.77 10.12
CA LEU A 52 -4.53 6.08 10.86
C LEU A 52 -4.71 7.29 11.78
N LYS A 53 -5.32 8.37 11.28
CA LYS A 53 -5.61 9.57 12.07
C LYS A 53 -6.54 9.27 13.26
N GLN A 54 -7.53 8.39 13.10
CA GLN A 54 -8.37 7.95 14.22
C GLN A 54 -7.55 7.20 15.28
N ALA A 55 -6.56 6.42 14.85
CA ALA A 55 -5.63 5.72 15.73
C ALA A 55 -4.46 6.61 16.22
N LYS A 56 -4.47 7.92 15.95
CA LYS A 56 -3.36 8.86 16.20
C LYS A 56 -2.02 8.41 15.62
N ARG A 57 -2.04 7.63 14.55
CA ARG A 57 -0.85 7.25 13.77
C ARG A 57 -0.78 8.07 12.48
N ASP A 58 0.43 8.13 11.94
CA ASP A 58 0.70 8.75 10.65
C ASP A 58 1.03 7.68 9.61
N ILE A 59 0.85 7.99 8.33
CA ILE A 59 1.18 7.08 7.22
C ILE A 59 2.69 6.85 7.12
N LEU A 60 3.49 7.78 7.67
CA LEU A 60 4.93 7.64 7.80
C LEU A 60 5.37 6.51 8.75
N ASP A 61 4.46 6.05 9.61
CA ASP A 61 4.69 4.92 10.51
C ASP A 61 4.46 3.57 9.80
N LEU A 62 3.86 3.61 8.60
CA LEU A 62 3.64 2.45 7.74
C LEU A 62 4.82 2.23 6.79
N PRO A 63 4.99 1.00 6.27
CA PRO A 63 6.04 0.72 5.30
C PRO A 63 5.80 1.49 4.00
N LEU A 64 6.88 1.98 3.39
CA LEU A 64 6.89 2.75 2.14
C LEU A 64 6.08 2.05 1.04
N ASP A 65 6.15 0.72 0.95
CA ASP A 65 5.39 -0.12 0.02
C ASP A 65 3.87 0.14 -0.02
N TRP A 66 3.29 0.73 1.02
CA TRP A 66 1.85 0.97 1.12
C TRP A 66 1.41 2.31 0.53
N TYR A 67 2.30 3.29 0.50
CA TYR A 67 1.97 4.66 0.11
C TYR A 67 2.86 5.20 -1.01
N LEU A 68 3.84 4.42 -1.45
CA LEU A 68 4.56 4.70 -2.69
C LEU A 68 3.65 4.34 -3.87
N ASP A 69 2.87 5.32 -4.33
CA ASP A 69 2.20 5.23 -5.62
C ASP A 69 3.29 5.13 -6.70
N LYS A 70 3.47 3.94 -7.30
CA LYS A 70 4.44 3.72 -8.38
C LYS A 70 4.11 4.47 -9.68
N LYS A 71 3.25 5.50 -9.66
CA LYS A 71 3.14 6.41 -10.81
C LYS A 71 4.43 7.17 -11.10
N ASP A 72 5.30 7.34 -10.10
CA ASP A 72 6.59 8.01 -10.31
C ASP A 72 7.71 7.05 -10.77
N GLN A 73 7.39 5.77 -11.01
CA GLN A 73 8.39 4.77 -11.44
C GLN A 73 8.22 4.32 -12.90
N ASP A 74 7.42 5.04 -13.71
CA ASP A 74 7.25 4.80 -15.15
C ASP A 74 7.82 5.94 -16.03
N GLU A 75 8.64 6.84 -15.48
CA GLU A 75 9.35 7.89 -16.25
C GLU A 75 10.88 7.74 -16.23
N ASN A 76 11.38 6.50 -16.22
CA ASN A 76 12.75 6.24 -16.65
C ASN A 76 12.81 5.09 -17.66
N THR A 77 11.98 5.18 -18.69
CA THR A 77 12.36 4.58 -19.98
C THR A 77 13.46 5.48 -20.53
N TRP A 78 14.71 5.18 -20.19
CA TRP A 78 15.88 5.72 -20.87
C TRP A 78 15.71 5.46 -22.37
N GLU A 79 15.26 6.48 -23.11
CA GLU A 79 15.29 6.46 -24.56
C GLU A 79 16.75 6.39 -24.98
N GLU A 80 17.19 5.18 -25.33
CA GLU A 80 18.47 4.93 -25.97
C GLU A 80 18.56 5.86 -27.20
N PRO A 81 19.51 6.82 -27.26
CA PRO A 81 19.61 7.68 -28.41
C PRO A 81 20.03 6.82 -29.59
N LYS A 82 19.09 6.53 -30.50
CA LYS A 82 19.39 5.86 -31.76
C LYS A 82 20.47 6.64 -32.47
N ALA A 83 21.69 6.10 -32.46
CA ALA A 83 22.79 6.58 -33.26
C ALA A 83 22.35 6.57 -34.73
N LYS A 84 22.11 7.77 -35.28
CA LYS A 84 21.91 7.94 -36.71
C LYS A 84 23.23 7.59 -37.41
N LYS A 85 23.16 6.54 -38.24
CA LYS A 85 24.18 6.18 -39.22
C LYS A 85 24.23 7.19 -40.35
#